data_AF-A0A520JCN1-F1
#
_entry.id   AF-A0A520JCN1-F1
#
_cell.length_a   1.000
_cell.length_b   1.000
_cell.length_c   1.000
_cell.angle_alpha   90.00
_cell.angle_beta   90.00
_cell.angle_gamma   90.00
#
_symmetry.space_group_name_H-M   'P 1'
#
loop_
_entity.id
_entity.type
_entity.pdbx_description
1 polymer ?
#
loop_
_entity_poly.entity_id
_entity_poly.type
_entity_poly.pdbx_seq_one_letter_code
_entity_poly.pdbx_strand_id
1 'polypeptide(L)'
;MRGLCFGTWHRSARAIEEPRRSAIDANAARHVPIRSWGALHVGQCCGAVTKWTTFFAPRGLLRRPPAAAPHPYCRQARRACPVGRIPRSPTTETGTAMHIVYYKDAVGNFGDDLNELIWPRVLPDDVRSAPDTVLVGIGSLLDEARFRGVETVGKRVFVMGSGAAYGRLPDDSARWTYCAVRGPLTASVVGHPSAAVTDSAALLANLPDLVPRSARADEILFMPHHRTLVNSNWQAAAERAGMTFVDPQWTPDRILACYGRAKLVVTEAMHGAIVADTLRIPWIPVMISPEVSIFKWRDWA
;
A
#
# COMPACT_ATOMS: atom_id res chain seq x y z
N MET A 1 44.40 -12.83 -52.13
CA MET A 1 45.16 -12.10 -53.16
C MET A 1 44.29 -10.98 -53.72
N ARG A 2 44.87 -9.77 -53.81
CA ARG A 2 44.57 -8.52 -54.57
C ARG A 2 43.39 -8.53 -55.57
N GLY A 3 42.61 -7.46 -55.86
CA GLY A 3 42.58 -6.01 -55.57
C GLY A 3 41.20 -5.40 -55.94
N LEU A 4 40.78 -4.22 -55.43
CA LEU A 4 40.78 -2.85 -56.06
C LEU A 4 40.07 -2.79 -57.45
N CYS A 5 39.16 -1.88 -57.86
CA CYS A 5 38.85 -0.47 -57.53
C CYS A 5 37.52 -0.01 -58.21
N PHE A 6 36.86 1.00 -57.60
CA PHE A 6 36.12 2.18 -58.10
C PHE A 6 35.12 2.20 -59.28
N GLY A 7 34.00 2.93 -59.05
CA GLY A 7 33.17 3.60 -60.06
C GLY A 7 32.06 4.47 -59.43
N THR A 8 32.32 5.77 -59.27
CA THR A 8 31.39 6.84 -58.85
C THR A 8 30.69 7.48 -60.06
N TRP A 9 29.42 7.89 -59.95
CA TRP A 9 28.87 9.09 -60.63
C TRP A 9 27.65 9.67 -59.89
N HIS A 10 27.74 10.97 -59.60
CA HIS A 10 26.73 11.86 -58.99
C HIS A 10 25.59 12.22 -59.97
N ARG A 11 24.39 12.46 -59.43
CA ARG A 11 23.69 13.75 -59.63
C ARG A 11 22.61 14.01 -58.58
N SER A 12 22.59 15.27 -58.14
CA SER A 12 21.86 15.83 -57.00
C SER A 12 20.50 16.41 -57.42
N ALA A 13 19.54 16.46 -56.49
CA ALA A 13 18.62 17.61 -56.35
C ALA A 13 18.02 17.63 -54.93
N ARG A 14 18.23 18.77 -54.24
CA ARG A 14 17.50 19.22 -53.02
C ARG A 14 16.04 19.55 -53.43
N ALA A 15 15.02 19.73 -52.58
CA ALA A 15 14.97 20.38 -51.27
C ALA A 15 13.53 20.27 -50.67
N ILE A 16 13.44 20.44 -49.33
CA ILE A 16 12.36 21.10 -48.55
C ILE A 16 10.97 20.43 -48.51
N GLU A 17 10.50 19.99 -47.32
CA GLU A 17 9.59 20.75 -46.42
C GLU A 17 9.14 19.88 -45.21
N GLU A 18 8.97 20.53 -44.06
CA GLU A 18 8.62 19.96 -42.74
C GLU A 18 7.08 20.08 -42.49
N PRO A 19 6.56 19.83 -41.28
CA PRO A 19 5.71 18.69 -40.93
C PRO A 19 4.19 18.93 -41.06
N ARG A 20 3.43 17.85 -41.34
CA ARG A 20 1.97 17.86 -41.23
C ARG A 20 1.53 17.78 -39.77
N ARG A 21 0.78 18.80 -39.33
CA ARG A 21 -0.22 18.70 -38.26
C ARG A 21 -1.37 17.79 -38.72
N SER A 22 -1.82 16.90 -37.85
CA SER A 22 -3.22 16.47 -37.83
C SER A 22 -3.62 16.13 -36.40
N ALA A 23 -4.51 16.95 -35.84
CA ALA A 23 -5.38 16.57 -34.74
C ALA A 23 -6.22 15.35 -35.17
N ILE A 24 -6.47 14.41 -34.24
CA ILE A 24 -7.68 13.56 -34.20
C ILE A 24 -7.76 12.86 -32.82
N ASP A 25 -8.93 13.07 -32.22
CA ASP A 25 -9.72 12.26 -31.29
C ASP A 25 -9.20 11.82 -29.91
N ALA A 26 -9.65 12.61 -28.93
CA ALA A 26 -9.98 12.19 -27.58
C ALA A 26 -11.23 11.28 -27.56
N ASN A 27 -11.15 10.03 -28.03
CA ASN A 27 -12.10 8.97 -27.63
C ASN A 27 -11.64 7.56 -28.05
N ALA A 28 -10.54 7.05 -27.51
CA ALA A 28 -10.11 5.67 -27.76
C ALA A 28 -9.35 5.06 -26.57
N ALA A 29 -10.04 4.86 -25.45
CA ALA A 29 -9.54 4.00 -24.38
C ALA A 29 -10.73 3.24 -23.73
N ARG A 30 -11.32 2.32 -24.49
CA ARG A 30 -12.15 1.24 -23.95
C ARG A 30 -11.61 -0.09 -24.47
N HIS A 31 -11.35 -0.98 -23.51
CA HIS A 31 -11.05 -2.41 -23.67
C HIS A 31 -9.74 -2.80 -24.36
N VAL A 32 -8.75 -3.16 -23.54
CA VAL A 32 -7.72 -4.15 -23.94
C VAL A 32 -8.12 -5.50 -23.33
N PRO A 33 -8.31 -6.56 -24.14
CA PRO A 33 -8.68 -7.87 -23.62
C PRO A 33 -7.46 -8.61 -23.05
N ILE A 34 -7.63 -9.19 -21.85
CA ILE A 34 -6.65 -10.08 -21.22
C ILE A 34 -6.61 -11.39 -22.03
N ARG A 35 -5.55 -11.61 -22.81
CA ARG A 35 -5.24 -12.93 -23.38
C ARG A 35 -4.24 -13.65 -22.48
N SER A 36 -4.69 -14.81 -21.96
CA SER A 36 -3.94 -16.01 -21.58
C SER A 36 -2.44 -15.87 -21.28
N TRP A 37 -2.08 -15.84 -20.00
CA TRP A 37 -0.72 -16.15 -19.55
C TRP A 37 -0.61 -17.67 -19.34
N GLY A 38 0.30 -18.28 -20.11
CA GLY A 38 0.62 -19.70 -20.05
C GLY A 38 1.23 -20.09 -18.71
N ALA A 39 0.98 -21.33 -18.31
CA ALA A 39 1.52 -21.96 -17.12
C ALA A 39 3.06 -21.98 -17.14
N LEU A 40 3.68 -21.35 -16.15
CA LEU A 40 5.05 -21.65 -15.75
C LEU A 40 5.00 -22.61 -14.56
N HIS A 41 5.52 -23.82 -14.76
CA HIS A 41 5.82 -24.76 -13.70
C HIS A 41 6.94 -24.19 -12.81
N VAL A 42 6.66 -24.05 -11.51
CA VAL A 42 7.68 -23.82 -10.48
C VAL A 42 7.77 -25.09 -9.65
N GLY A 43 8.99 -25.63 -9.59
CA GLY A 43 9.33 -26.86 -8.89
C GLY A 43 9.07 -26.78 -7.38
N GLN A 44 8.73 -27.94 -6.83
CA GLN A 44 8.48 -28.18 -5.41
C GLN A 44 9.72 -27.85 -4.58
N CYS A 45 9.57 -26.93 -3.62
CA CYS A 45 10.36 -26.88 -2.39
C CYS A 45 9.39 -26.68 -1.21
N CYS A 46 9.66 -27.42 -0.13
CA CYS A 46 8.77 -27.75 0.96
C CYS A 46 8.04 -26.59 1.66
N GLY A 47 6.74 -26.81 1.91
CA GLY A 47 6.13 -26.50 3.22
C GLY A 47 5.60 -25.09 3.46
N ALA A 48 4.81 -24.52 2.54
CA ALA A 48 3.93 -23.39 2.86
C ALA A 48 2.51 -23.67 2.35
N VAL A 49 1.55 -23.53 3.26
CA VAL A 49 0.13 -23.87 3.08
C VAL A 49 -0.49 -23.05 1.94
N THR A 50 -1.01 -23.74 0.93
CA THR A 50 -1.80 -23.20 -0.19
C THR A 50 -3.08 -22.55 0.33
N LYS A 51 -3.05 -21.26 0.70
CA LYS A 51 -4.19 -20.58 1.34
C LYS A 51 -5.23 -19.96 0.39
N TRP A 52 -5.03 -19.95 -0.93
CA TRP A 52 -5.78 -19.02 -1.79
C TRP A 52 -6.54 -19.60 -2.99
N THR A 53 -6.48 -20.90 -3.28
CA THR A 53 -7.02 -21.44 -4.55
C THR A 53 -8.48 -21.93 -4.53
N THR A 54 -9.21 -21.88 -3.42
CA THR A 54 -10.55 -22.52 -3.33
C THR A 54 -11.77 -21.61 -3.23
N PHE A 55 -11.65 -20.28 -3.31
CA PHE A 55 -12.78 -19.36 -3.15
C PHE A 55 -13.27 -18.69 -4.45
N PHE A 56 -13.49 -19.43 -5.54
CA PHE A 56 -14.20 -18.86 -6.70
C PHE A 56 -15.10 -19.87 -7.41
N ALA A 57 -16.41 -19.80 -7.14
CA ALA A 57 -17.48 -20.18 -8.07
C ALA A 57 -18.76 -19.41 -7.70
N PRO A 58 -19.34 -18.58 -8.59
CA PRO A 58 -20.60 -17.91 -8.31
C PRO A 58 -21.77 -18.74 -8.85
N ARG A 59 -22.72 -19.13 -7.99
CA ARG A 59 -24.08 -19.50 -8.42
C ARG A 59 -25.11 -19.01 -7.41
N GLY A 60 -26.08 -18.23 -7.88
CA GLY A 60 -27.41 -18.16 -7.28
C GLY A 60 -27.92 -16.77 -6.89
N LEU A 61 -28.83 -16.26 -7.73
CA LEU A 61 -29.84 -15.19 -7.56
C LEU A 61 -29.98 -14.52 -6.18
N LEU A 62 -29.74 -13.19 -6.14
CA LEU A 62 -30.17 -12.29 -5.06
C LEU A 62 -31.65 -11.88 -5.26
N ARG A 63 -32.51 -12.22 -4.29
CA ARG A 63 -33.81 -11.55 -4.09
C ARG A 63 -33.64 -10.37 -3.12
N ARG A 64 -34.25 -9.22 -3.44
CA ARG A 64 -34.27 -8.01 -2.61
C ARG A 64 -35.02 -8.23 -1.28
N PRO A 65 -34.52 -7.75 -0.13
CA PRO A 65 -35.32 -7.65 1.09
C PRO A 65 -36.19 -6.36 1.08
N PRO A 66 -37.34 -6.36 1.77
CA PRO A 66 -38.23 -5.19 1.85
C PRO A 66 -37.70 -4.10 2.80
N ALA A 67 -38.16 -2.87 2.57
CA ALA A 67 -37.78 -1.67 3.30
C ALA A 67 -38.21 -1.71 4.78
N ALA A 68 -37.28 -1.39 5.69
CA ALA A 68 -37.55 -1.23 7.11
C ALA A 68 -37.92 0.23 7.44
N ALA A 69 -38.99 0.40 8.22
CA ALA A 69 -39.48 1.67 8.74
C ALA A 69 -38.58 2.22 9.87
N PRO A 70 -38.53 3.55 10.09
CA PRO A 70 -37.65 4.17 11.09
C PRO A 70 -38.15 3.96 12.52
N HIS A 71 -37.25 3.52 13.42
CA HIS A 71 -37.52 3.39 14.85
C HIS A 71 -37.23 4.71 15.61
N PRO A 72 -38.12 5.16 16.51
CA PRO A 72 -38.04 6.50 17.10
C PRO A 72 -37.29 6.50 18.44
N TYR A 73 -35.95 6.43 18.44
CA TYR A 73 -35.16 6.68 19.67
C TYR A 73 -33.71 7.07 19.31
N CYS A 74 -33.45 8.36 19.09
CA CYS A 74 -32.18 9.01 19.47
C CYS A 74 -32.22 10.53 19.19
N ARG A 75 -33.22 11.23 19.71
CA ARG A 75 -33.14 12.68 19.93
C ARG A 75 -32.74 12.90 21.37
N GLN A 76 -31.44 13.05 21.65
CA GLN A 76 -30.89 13.84 22.77
C GLN A 76 -29.37 13.60 22.90
N ALA A 77 -28.58 14.47 22.27
CA ALA A 77 -27.24 14.88 22.72
C ALA A 77 -26.70 15.96 21.77
N ARG A 78 -27.38 17.11 21.69
CA ARG A 78 -26.73 18.35 21.19
C ARG A 78 -26.35 19.18 22.40
N ARG A 79 -25.11 18.99 22.87
CA ARG A 79 -24.40 20.01 23.64
C ARG A 79 -23.21 20.45 22.81
N ALA A 80 -23.24 21.71 22.41
CA ALA A 80 -22.21 22.38 21.64
C ALA A 80 -20.91 22.41 22.45
N CYS A 81 -19.83 21.85 21.90
CA CYS A 81 -18.47 22.18 22.32
C CYS A 81 -18.02 23.46 21.58
N PRO A 82 -17.32 24.39 22.23
CA PRO A 82 -16.86 25.60 21.55
C PRO A 82 -15.82 25.23 20.49
N VAL A 83 -16.01 25.75 19.28
CA VAL A 83 -15.06 25.63 18.16
C VAL A 83 -13.81 26.44 18.50
N GLY A 84 -12.83 25.77 19.10
CA GLY A 84 -11.47 26.29 19.25
C GLY A 84 -10.78 26.37 17.89
N ARG A 85 -10.09 27.48 17.63
CA ARG A 85 -9.25 27.68 16.43
C ARG A 85 -8.32 26.48 16.23
N ILE A 86 -8.38 25.89 15.04
CA ILE A 86 -7.37 24.95 14.55
C ILE A 86 -6.02 25.71 14.52
N PRO A 87 -5.00 25.30 15.29
CA PRO A 87 -3.67 25.87 15.15
C PRO A 87 -3.18 25.55 13.74
N ARG A 88 -2.67 26.56 13.03
CA ARG A 88 -1.93 26.34 11.79
C ARG A 88 -0.82 25.33 12.09
N SER A 89 -0.70 24.31 11.25
CA SER A 89 0.44 23.41 11.25
C SER A 89 1.74 24.24 11.24
N PRO A 90 2.75 23.88 12.06
CA PRO A 90 4.03 24.55 11.97
C PRO A 90 4.55 24.32 10.55
N THR A 91 4.87 25.41 9.87
CA THR A 91 5.71 25.39 8.67
C THR A 91 7.01 24.68 9.05
N THR A 92 7.23 23.49 8.50
CA THR A 92 8.48 22.73 8.62
C THR A 92 9.64 23.61 8.19
N GLU A 93 10.53 23.90 9.14
CA GLU A 93 11.83 24.48 8.85
C GLU A 93 12.56 23.59 7.83
N THR A 94 13.02 24.22 6.78
CA THR A 94 13.81 23.61 5.72
C THR A 94 15.20 23.23 6.24
N GLY A 95 15.56 21.94 6.19
CA GLY A 95 16.87 21.55 5.64
C GLY A 95 17.90 20.83 6.51
N THR A 96 17.55 20.08 7.55
CA THR A 96 18.56 19.30 8.33
C THR A 96 18.22 17.82 8.57
N ALA A 97 17.13 17.30 8.02
CA ALA A 97 16.74 15.91 8.24
C ALA A 97 16.30 15.20 6.96
N MET A 98 16.43 13.88 6.96
CA MET A 98 15.94 12.98 5.92
C MET A 98 14.42 13.11 5.79
N HIS A 99 13.92 13.17 4.56
CA HIS A 99 12.48 13.20 4.29
C HIS A 99 11.93 11.78 4.16
N ILE A 100 11.02 11.38 5.05
CA ILE A 100 10.28 10.13 4.93
C ILE A 100 8.96 10.39 4.20
N VAL A 101 8.80 9.79 3.02
CA VAL A 101 7.56 9.81 2.25
C VAL A 101 6.65 8.71 2.74
N TYR A 102 5.43 9.06 3.13
CA TYR A 102 4.35 8.14 3.44
C TYR A 102 2.98 8.83 3.31
N TYR A 103 1.90 8.05 3.29
CA TYR A 103 0.55 8.59 3.21
C TYR A 103 0.00 8.93 4.59
N LYS A 104 -0.37 10.19 4.82
CA LYS A 104 -1.07 10.62 6.04
C LYS A 104 -2.54 10.87 5.73
N ASP A 105 -3.41 10.06 6.33
CA ASP A 105 -4.85 10.28 6.29
C ASP A 105 -5.31 11.15 7.47
N ALA A 106 -6.24 12.08 7.24
CA ALA A 106 -6.73 12.98 8.29
C ALA A 106 -7.48 12.23 9.40
N VAL A 107 -8.07 11.08 9.08
CA VAL A 107 -8.77 10.23 10.06
C VAL A 107 -7.89 9.11 10.61
N GLY A 108 -6.67 8.92 10.08
CA GLY A 108 -5.77 7.83 10.44
C GLY A 108 -5.86 6.62 9.49
N ASN A 109 -4.73 5.92 9.36
CA ASN A 109 -4.60 4.68 8.61
C ASN A 109 -3.43 3.89 9.19
N PHE A 110 -3.75 2.92 10.05
CA PHE A 110 -2.81 2.16 10.85
C PHE A 110 -1.53 1.76 10.12
N GLY A 111 -1.67 1.19 8.93
CA GLY A 111 -0.53 0.68 8.19
C GLY A 111 0.44 1.77 7.74
N ASP A 112 -0.09 2.89 7.22
CA ASP A 112 0.74 4.01 6.79
C ASP A 112 1.25 4.81 8.00
N ASP A 113 0.50 4.87 9.11
CA ASP A 113 0.91 5.54 10.36
C ASP A 113 2.06 4.82 11.09
N LEU A 114 2.33 3.55 10.77
CA LEU A 114 3.51 2.83 11.31
C LEU A 114 4.85 3.48 10.91
N ASN A 115 4.88 4.29 9.84
CA ASN A 115 6.08 5.04 9.45
C ASN A 115 6.60 5.95 10.58
N GLU A 116 5.69 6.59 11.34
CA GLU A 116 6.04 7.48 12.45
C GLU A 116 6.60 6.73 13.66
N LEU A 117 6.27 5.44 13.82
CA LEU A 117 6.75 4.62 14.93
C LEU A 117 8.04 3.86 14.60
N ILE A 118 8.13 3.27 13.41
CA ILE A 118 9.17 2.31 13.06
C ILE A 118 10.48 3.01 12.68
N TRP A 119 10.43 3.96 11.74
CA TRP A 119 11.67 4.55 11.21
C TRP A 119 12.52 5.29 12.24
N PRO A 120 11.94 6.06 13.21
CA PRO A 120 12.73 6.69 14.26
C PRO A 120 13.47 5.70 15.17
N ARG A 121 13.03 4.45 15.26
CA ARG A 121 13.61 3.42 16.14
C ARG A 121 14.55 2.46 15.41
N VAL A 122 14.38 2.31 14.11
CA VAL A 122 15.19 1.40 13.27
C VAL A 122 16.38 2.14 12.66
N LEU A 123 16.20 3.38 12.21
CA LEU A 123 17.27 4.12 11.55
C LEU A 123 18.13 4.82 12.58
N PRO A 124 19.46 4.76 12.47
CA PRO A 124 20.38 5.58 13.27
C PRO A 124 20.16 7.09 13.12
N ASP A 125 20.51 7.87 14.14
CA ASP A 125 20.28 9.32 14.19
C ASP A 125 21.01 10.08 13.06
N ASP A 126 22.21 9.65 12.70
CA ASP A 126 23.00 10.21 11.59
C ASP A 126 22.33 9.98 10.23
N VAL A 127 21.73 8.80 10.02
CA VAL A 127 20.93 8.51 8.81
C VAL A 127 19.68 9.40 8.77
N ARG A 128 18.96 9.53 9.88
CA ARG A 128 17.74 10.38 9.94
C ARG A 128 18.05 11.86 9.78
N SER A 129 19.28 12.28 10.04
CA SER A 129 19.73 13.68 9.91
C SER A 129 20.33 14.01 8.54
N ALA A 130 20.27 13.11 7.55
CA ALA A 130 20.83 13.34 6.22
C ALA A 130 19.89 14.21 5.34
N PRO A 131 20.22 15.49 5.04
CA PRO A 131 19.29 16.44 4.39
C PRO A 131 19.11 16.23 2.88
N ASP A 132 19.96 15.42 2.27
CA ASP A 132 19.95 15.07 0.85
C ASP A 132 19.30 13.70 0.59
N THR A 133 18.64 13.12 1.59
CA THR A 133 18.11 11.77 1.55
C THR A 133 16.58 11.75 1.64
N VAL A 134 15.96 10.93 0.79
CA VAL A 134 14.53 10.64 0.80
C VAL A 134 14.33 9.15 1.04
N LEU A 135 13.49 8.81 2.00
CA LEU A 135 13.07 7.43 2.26
C LEU A 135 11.63 7.24 1.79
N VAL A 136 11.41 6.28 0.89
CA VAL A 136 10.07 5.81 0.52
C VAL A 136 9.73 4.64 1.43
N GLY A 137 8.86 4.89 2.41
CA GLY A 137 8.59 3.97 3.52
C GLY A 137 7.45 2.98 3.28
N ILE A 138 6.78 2.62 4.38
CA ILE A 138 5.67 1.66 4.42
C ILE A 138 4.47 2.23 3.67
N GLY A 139 3.83 1.38 2.87
CA GLY A 139 2.60 1.72 2.17
C GLY A 139 2.64 1.39 0.68
N SER A 140 1.64 1.90 -0.04
CA SER A 140 1.58 1.81 -1.50
C SER A 140 2.01 3.13 -2.12
N LEU A 141 3.30 3.44 -1.99
CA LEU A 141 3.84 4.76 -2.27
C LEU A 141 4.45 4.89 -3.64
N LEU A 142 4.71 3.79 -4.36
CA LEU A 142 5.26 3.81 -5.72
C LEU A 142 4.20 4.22 -6.74
N ASP A 143 3.77 5.48 -6.62
CA ASP A 143 2.76 6.19 -7.39
C ASP A 143 3.12 7.68 -7.36
N GLU A 144 3.25 8.31 -8.54
CA GLU A 144 3.57 9.73 -8.74
C GLU A 144 2.70 10.67 -7.89
N ALA A 145 1.43 10.34 -7.67
CA ALA A 145 0.54 11.15 -6.87
C ALA A 145 0.99 11.29 -5.40
N ARG A 146 1.83 10.37 -4.90
CA ARG A 146 2.36 10.35 -3.52
C ARG A 146 3.57 11.26 -3.33
N PHE A 147 4.16 11.77 -4.41
CA PHE A 147 5.34 12.63 -4.39
C PHE A 147 5.02 14.11 -4.69
N ARG A 148 3.74 14.49 -4.68
CA ARG A 148 3.35 15.91 -4.83
C ARG A 148 3.94 16.75 -3.69
N GLY A 149 4.80 17.70 -4.04
CA GLY A 149 5.49 18.55 -3.05
C GLY A 149 6.71 17.88 -2.41
N VAL A 150 7.14 16.72 -2.91
CA VAL A 150 8.38 16.03 -2.49
C VAL A 150 9.43 16.22 -3.58
N GLU A 151 10.55 16.84 -3.25
CA GLU A 151 11.69 16.95 -4.16
C GLU A 151 12.55 15.67 -4.11
N THR A 152 12.62 14.95 -5.21
CA THR A 152 13.44 13.73 -5.36
C THR A 152 14.62 13.93 -6.31
N VAL A 153 14.52 14.87 -7.25
CA VAL A 153 15.59 15.16 -8.21
C VAL A 153 16.81 15.72 -7.48
N GLY A 154 17.98 15.12 -7.72
CA GLY A 154 19.22 15.51 -7.04
C GLY A 154 19.35 15.01 -5.59
N LYS A 155 18.39 14.21 -5.10
CA LYS A 155 18.44 13.56 -3.78
C LYS A 155 18.81 12.08 -3.91
N ARG A 156 19.32 11.51 -2.82
CA ARG A 156 19.48 10.05 -2.68
C ARG A 156 18.16 9.47 -2.21
N VAL A 157 17.46 8.77 -3.10
CA VAL A 157 16.16 8.17 -2.79
C VAL A 157 16.32 6.67 -2.52
N PHE A 158 15.87 6.23 -1.35
CA PHE A 158 15.88 4.83 -0.94
C PHE A 158 14.45 4.31 -0.81
N VAL A 159 14.15 3.19 -1.46
CA VAL A 159 12.86 2.49 -1.30
C VAL A 159 13.05 1.33 -0.33
N MET A 160 12.27 1.33 0.75
CA MET A 160 12.30 0.28 1.77
C MET A 160 10.90 -0.28 1.99
N GLY A 161 10.63 -1.43 1.38
CA GLY A 161 9.44 -2.25 1.58
C GLY A 161 8.14 -1.67 1.00
N SER A 162 8.20 -0.54 0.30
CA SER A 162 7.02 0.04 -0.33
C SER A 162 6.53 -0.78 -1.51
N GLY A 163 5.23 -0.67 -1.80
CA GLY A 163 4.59 -1.35 -2.94
C GLY A 163 4.08 -0.41 -4.02
N ALA A 164 3.99 -0.93 -5.25
CA ALA A 164 3.15 -0.37 -6.30
C ALA A 164 1.72 -0.90 -6.12
N ALA A 165 0.71 -0.13 -6.53
CA ALA A 165 -0.68 -0.61 -6.53
C ALA A 165 -1.60 0.30 -7.35
N TYR A 166 -1.17 1.55 -7.52
CA TYR A 166 -1.95 2.64 -8.09
C TYR A 166 -1.05 3.45 -9.01
N GLY A 167 -1.68 4.15 -9.96
CA GLY A 167 -1.02 5.17 -10.75
C GLY A 167 0.19 4.69 -11.55
N ARG A 168 1.04 5.67 -11.89
CA ARG A 168 2.30 5.49 -12.61
C ARG A 168 3.45 5.78 -11.65
N LEU A 169 4.61 5.17 -11.86
CA LEU A 169 5.81 5.51 -11.11
C LEU A 169 6.25 6.96 -11.37
N PRO A 170 6.89 7.63 -10.40
CA PRO A 170 7.54 8.93 -10.60
C PRO A 170 8.56 8.89 -11.75
N ASP A 171 8.69 10.02 -12.48
CA ASP A 171 9.51 10.10 -13.68
C ASP A 171 10.99 9.77 -13.45
N ASP A 172 11.53 10.12 -12.28
CA ASP A 172 12.93 9.90 -11.90
C ASP A 172 13.17 8.58 -11.16
N SER A 173 12.14 7.74 -10.99
CA SER A 173 12.19 6.51 -10.20
C SER A 173 13.26 5.50 -10.64
N ALA A 174 13.64 5.51 -11.92
CA ALA A 174 14.73 4.70 -12.45
C ALA A 174 16.10 5.00 -11.81
N ARG A 175 16.28 6.16 -11.15
CA ARG A 175 17.52 6.56 -10.47
C ARG A 175 17.55 6.18 -8.99
N TRP A 176 16.43 5.69 -8.46
CA TRP A 176 16.30 5.41 -7.04
C TRP A 176 17.01 4.11 -6.65
N THR A 177 17.36 4.00 -5.37
CA THR A 177 17.94 2.79 -4.80
C THR A 177 16.83 1.93 -4.19
N TYR A 178 16.53 0.80 -4.84
CA TYR A 178 15.53 -0.16 -4.37
C TYR A 178 16.17 -1.18 -3.42
N CYS A 179 16.23 -0.86 -2.13
CA CYS A 179 16.75 -1.77 -1.10
C CYS A 179 15.79 -2.96 -0.88
N ALA A 180 14.50 -2.66 -0.84
CA ALA A 180 13.43 -3.63 -0.74
C ALA A 180 12.14 -3.03 -1.31
N VAL A 181 11.33 -3.87 -1.94
CA VAL A 181 9.94 -3.59 -2.28
C VAL A 181 9.04 -4.68 -1.72
N ARG A 182 7.74 -4.36 -1.61
CA ARG A 182 6.75 -5.20 -0.92
C ARG A 182 6.72 -6.65 -1.39
N GLY A 183 6.93 -6.90 -2.67
CA GLY A 183 7.06 -8.26 -3.20
C GLY A 183 7.23 -8.32 -4.72
N PRO A 184 7.08 -9.51 -5.33
CA PRO A 184 7.52 -9.77 -6.70
C PRO A 184 6.74 -9.02 -7.78
N LEU A 185 5.46 -8.70 -7.55
CA LEU A 185 4.69 -7.95 -8.54
C LEU A 185 5.16 -6.49 -8.59
N THR A 186 5.39 -5.87 -7.43
CA THR A 186 6.00 -4.54 -7.35
C THR A 186 7.41 -4.56 -7.93
N ALA A 187 8.22 -5.57 -7.60
CA ALA A 187 9.59 -5.72 -8.12
C ALA A 187 9.63 -5.78 -9.65
N SER A 188 8.67 -6.48 -10.25
CA SER A 188 8.48 -6.49 -11.70
C SER A 188 8.09 -5.12 -12.26
N VAL A 189 7.22 -4.36 -11.58
CA VAL A 189 6.79 -3.02 -12.01
C VAL A 189 7.96 -2.04 -12.03
N VAL A 190 8.85 -2.10 -11.03
CA VAL A 190 10.01 -1.21 -10.95
C VAL A 190 11.24 -1.71 -11.71
N GLY A 191 11.20 -2.90 -12.30
CA GLY A 191 12.33 -3.49 -13.02
C GLY A 191 13.49 -3.98 -12.14
N HIS A 192 13.24 -4.26 -10.86
CA HIS A 192 14.25 -4.69 -9.89
C HIS A 192 13.82 -5.99 -9.18
N PRO A 193 13.86 -7.15 -9.85
CA PRO A 193 13.34 -8.41 -9.32
C PRO A 193 14.05 -8.86 -8.02
N SER A 194 15.34 -8.56 -7.86
CA SER A 194 16.10 -8.88 -6.65
C SER A 194 15.70 -8.07 -5.42
N ALA A 195 14.92 -6.99 -5.58
CA ALA A 195 14.42 -6.18 -4.48
C ALA A 195 13.11 -6.72 -3.88
N ALA A 196 12.54 -7.81 -4.40
CA ALA A 196 11.35 -8.43 -3.83
C ALA A 196 11.69 -9.05 -2.46
N VAL A 197 11.32 -8.35 -1.37
CA VAL A 197 11.62 -8.78 -0.01
C VAL A 197 10.34 -8.94 0.80
N THR A 198 9.78 -7.84 1.31
CA THR A 198 8.50 -7.80 2.06
C THR A 198 8.11 -6.34 2.33
N ASP A 199 6.92 -6.13 2.90
CA ASP A 199 6.49 -4.83 3.43
C ASP A 199 7.29 -4.43 4.68
N SER A 200 7.75 -3.18 4.77
CA SER A 200 8.57 -2.71 5.90
C SER A 200 7.83 -2.66 7.23
N ALA A 201 6.49 -2.80 7.28
CA ALA A 201 5.79 -3.03 8.53
C ALA A 201 6.27 -4.29 9.27
N ALA A 202 6.90 -5.24 8.57
CA ALA A 202 7.55 -6.41 9.16
C ALA A 202 8.73 -6.06 10.09
N LEU A 203 9.32 -4.86 9.96
CA LEU A 203 10.38 -4.39 10.86
C LEU A 203 9.90 -4.23 12.32
N LEU A 204 8.58 -4.23 12.55
CA LEU A 204 7.99 -4.29 13.90
C LEU A 204 8.51 -5.49 14.71
N ALA A 205 8.94 -6.58 14.07
CA ALA A 205 9.58 -7.71 14.75
C ALA A 205 10.81 -7.32 15.60
N ASN A 206 11.50 -6.24 15.22
CA ASN A 206 12.68 -5.73 15.93
C ASN A 206 12.32 -4.72 17.03
N LEU A 207 11.04 -4.43 17.24
CA LEU A 207 10.54 -3.40 18.16
C LEU A 207 9.51 -4.00 19.14
N PRO A 208 9.88 -5.03 19.93
CA PRO A 208 8.94 -5.74 20.80
C PRO A 208 8.28 -4.82 21.83
N ASP A 209 8.96 -3.76 22.27
CA ASP A 209 8.45 -2.80 23.25
C ASP A 209 7.26 -1.97 22.74
N LEU A 210 7.05 -1.90 21.42
CA LEU A 210 5.87 -1.24 20.83
C LEU A 210 4.59 -2.09 20.96
N VAL A 211 4.73 -3.37 21.31
CA VAL A 211 3.61 -4.31 21.38
C VAL A 211 3.51 -4.81 22.82
N PRO A 212 2.69 -4.18 23.67
CA PRO A 212 2.55 -4.60 25.06
C PRO A 212 1.87 -5.97 25.11
N ARG A 213 2.68 -7.04 25.26
CA ARG A 213 2.21 -8.41 25.30
C ARG A 213 1.49 -8.68 26.62
N SER A 214 0.27 -9.21 26.53
CA SER A 214 -0.48 -9.67 27.69
C SER A 214 -0.09 -11.10 28.06
N ALA A 215 -0.13 -11.42 29.36
CA ALA A 215 0.03 -12.79 29.86
C ALA A 215 -1.11 -13.72 29.38
N ARG A 216 -2.25 -13.14 29.01
CA ARG A 216 -3.37 -13.83 28.36
C ARG A 216 -3.59 -13.25 26.97
N ALA A 217 -3.43 -14.09 25.95
CA ALA A 217 -3.78 -13.81 24.58
C ALA A 217 -4.97 -14.71 24.20
N ASP A 218 -6.19 -14.23 24.43
CA ASP A 218 -7.43 -15.00 24.25
C ASP A 218 -8.45 -14.31 23.33
N GLU A 219 -8.15 -13.11 22.84
CA GLU A 219 -9.05 -12.32 21.99
C GLU A 219 -8.94 -12.67 20.51
N ILE A 220 -10.09 -12.73 19.83
CA ILE A 220 -10.15 -12.78 18.37
C ILE A 220 -10.39 -11.36 17.88
N LEU A 221 -9.44 -10.79 17.16
CA LEU A 221 -9.58 -9.44 16.61
C LEU A 221 -10.25 -9.48 15.25
N PHE A 222 -11.10 -8.49 14.97
CA PHE A 222 -11.59 -8.21 13.63
C PHE A 222 -11.18 -6.79 13.21
N MET A 223 -10.39 -6.68 12.15
CA MET A 223 -9.97 -5.40 11.56
C MET A 223 -10.44 -5.29 10.11
N PRO A 224 -11.47 -4.48 9.80
CA PRO A 224 -11.87 -4.22 8.41
C PRO A 224 -10.85 -3.29 7.72
N HIS A 225 -10.99 -3.11 6.41
CA HIS A 225 -10.30 -2.03 5.71
C HIS A 225 -10.95 -0.68 6.04
N HIS A 226 -10.18 0.42 6.08
CA HIS A 226 -10.71 1.74 6.46
C HIS A 226 -11.90 2.18 5.58
N ARG A 227 -11.88 1.86 4.28
CA ARG A 227 -13.01 2.17 3.38
C ARG A 227 -14.26 1.35 3.64
N THR A 228 -14.13 0.19 4.28
CA THR A 228 -15.26 -0.67 4.61
C THR A 228 -16.09 -0.10 5.77
N LEU A 229 -15.48 0.75 6.61
CA LEU A 229 -16.13 1.35 7.77
C LEU A 229 -17.39 2.17 7.42
N VAL A 230 -17.43 2.79 6.23
CA VAL A 230 -18.54 3.66 5.83
C VAL A 230 -19.83 2.90 5.48
N ASN A 231 -19.75 1.58 5.30
CA ASN A 231 -20.83 0.80 4.69
C ASN A 231 -21.75 0.11 5.70
N SER A 232 -21.36 -0.03 6.97
CA SER A 232 -22.12 -0.80 7.98
C SER A 232 -21.59 -0.60 9.40
N ASN A 233 -22.37 -1.02 10.40
CA ASN A 233 -21.92 -1.08 11.79
C ASN A 233 -21.08 -2.35 12.04
N TRP A 234 -19.83 -2.31 11.59
CA TRP A 234 -18.89 -3.43 11.70
C TRP A 234 -18.52 -3.77 13.15
N GLN A 235 -18.56 -2.79 14.04
CA GLN A 235 -18.35 -3.04 15.47
C GLN A 235 -19.43 -3.99 16.02
N ALA A 236 -20.71 -3.67 15.81
CA ALA A 236 -21.80 -4.54 16.25
C ALA A 236 -21.77 -5.92 15.59
N ALA A 237 -21.34 -6.01 14.33
CA ALA A 237 -21.18 -7.28 13.63
C ALA A 237 -20.07 -8.15 14.26
N ALA A 238 -18.92 -7.55 14.58
CA ALA A 238 -17.80 -8.22 15.24
C ALA A 238 -18.19 -8.73 16.63
N GLU A 239 -18.82 -7.86 17.44
CA GLU A 239 -19.26 -8.19 18.80
C GLU A 239 -20.26 -9.36 18.79
N ARG A 240 -21.24 -9.35 17.88
CA ARG A 240 -22.21 -10.46 17.70
C ARG A 240 -21.55 -11.78 17.28
N ALA A 241 -20.38 -11.72 16.66
CA ALA A 241 -19.60 -12.87 16.27
C ALA A 241 -18.55 -13.28 17.32
N GLY A 242 -18.55 -12.64 18.50
CA GLY A 242 -17.60 -12.93 19.57
C GLY A 242 -16.18 -12.44 19.27
N MET A 243 -16.03 -11.39 18.45
CA MET A 243 -14.76 -10.79 18.08
C MET A 243 -14.63 -9.37 18.63
N THR A 244 -13.41 -8.99 19.02
CA THR A 244 -13.06 -7.62 19.37
C THR A 244 -12.87 -6.81 18.09
N PHE A 245 -13.70 -5.78 17.90
CA PHE A 245 -13.53 -4.85 16.79
C PHE A 245 -12.28 -3.98 16.97
N VAL A 246 -11.47 -3.88 15.93
CA VAL A 246 -10.30 -3.00 15.87
C VAL A 246 -10.45 -2.06 14.69
N ASP A 247 -10.60 -0.77 14.99
CA ASP A 247 -10.71 0.25 13.97
C ASP A 247 -9.32 0.52 13.35
N PRO A 248 -9.13 0.36 12.03
CA PRO A 248 -7.87 0.68 11.36
C PRO A 248 -7.50 2.17 11.38
N GLN A 249 -8.39 3.06 11.86
CA GLN A 249 -8.17 4.49 11.99
C GLN A 249 -7.68 4.91 13.38
N TRP A 250 -7.64 4.00 14.36
CA TRP A 250 -7.07 4.30 15.66
C TRP A 250 -5.56 4.54 15.59
N THR A 251 -5.02 5.17 16.63
CA THR A 251 -3.57 5.36 16.75
C THR A 251 -2.85 4.00 16.75
N PRO A 252 -1.66 3.92 16.15
CA PRO A 252 -0.89 2.68 16.12
C PRO A 252 -0.68 2.05 17.49
N ASP A 253 -0.37 2.82 18.54
CA ASP A 253 -0.17 2.30 19.90
C ASP A 253 -1.40 1.56 20.44
N ARG A 254 -2.60 2.11 20.21
CA ARG A 254 -3.85 1.48 20.64
C ARG A 254 -4.08 0.16 19.91
N ILE A 255 -3.84 0.15 18.60
CA ILE A 255 -4.00 -1.05 17.77
C ILE A 255 -2.99 -2.13 18.20
N LEU A 256 -1.72 -1.77 18.36
CA LEU A 256 -0.68 -2.70 18.79
C LEU A 256 -0.96 -3.27 20.19
N ALA A 257 -1.57 -2.49 21.09
CA ALA A 257 -2.04 -3.01 22.37
C ALA A 257 -3.16 -4.05 22.23
N CYS A 258 -4.08 -3.90 21.28
CA CYS A 258 -5.05 -4.95 20.94
C CYS A 258 -4.34 -6.21 20.43
N TYR A 259 -3.38 -6.06 19.52
CA TYR A 259 -2.60 -7.20 18.99
C TYR A 259 -1.81 -7.94 20.07
N GLY A 260 -1.34 -7.23 21.10
CA GLY A 260 -0.67 -7.81 22.26
C GLY A 260 -1.53 -8.81 23.06
N ARG A 261 -2.86 -8.81 22.85
CA ARG A 261 -3.86 -9.67 23.52
C ARG A 261 -4.51 -10.68 22.56
N ALA A 262 -4.14 -10.68 21.29
CA ALA A 262 -4.81 -11.47 20.26
C ALA A 262 -4.30 -12.92 20.20
N LYS A 263 -5.23 -13.88 20.11
CA LYS A 263 -4.94 -15.26 19.69
C LYS A 263 -5.17 -15.51 18.20
N LEU A 264 -5.97 -14.66 17.56
CA LEU A 264 -6.35 -14.76 16.15
C LEU A 264 -6.72 -13.38 15.63
N VAL A 265 -6.30 -13.06 14.41
CA VAL A 265 -6.69 -11.83 13.71
C VAL A 265 -7.48 -12.18 12.44
N VAL A 266 -8.72 -11.76 12.36
CA VAL A 266 -9.54 -11.78 11.15
C VAL A 266 -9.47 -10.39 10.54
N THR A 267 -8.96 -10.24 9.32
CA THR A 267 -8.66 -8.91 8.78
C THR A 267 -8.89 -8.78 7.30
N GLU A 268 -9.42 -7.63 6.90
CA GLU A 268 -9.49 -7.16 5.52
C GLU A 268 -8.38 -6.12 5.23
N ALA A 269 -7.84 -5.48 6.26
CA ALA A 269 -6.69 -4.62 6.14
C ALA A 269 -5.41 -5.48 5.97
N MET A 270 -4.71 -5.30 4.85
CA MET A 270 -3.45 -6.00 4.57
C MET A 270 -2.40 -5.78 5.66
N HIS A 271 -2.24 -4.54 6.15
CA HIS A 271 -1.33 -4.26 7.25
C HIS A 271 -1.75 -4.92 8.57
N GLY A 272 -3.05 -5.20 8.76
CA GLY A 272 -3.48 -6.04 9.88
C GLY A 272 -2.95 -7.47 9.76
N ALA A 273 -2.89 -8.02 8.54
CA ALA A 273 -2.31 -9.34 8.30
C ALA A 273 -0.78 -9.33 8.42
N ILE A 274 -0.10 -8.32 7.86
CA ILE A 274 1.36 -8.16 7.98
C ILE A 274 1.77 -8.10 9.46
N VAL A 275 1.10 -7.27 10.26
CA VAL A 275 1.40 -7.13 11.69
C VAL A 275 1.08 -8.42 12.44
N ALA A 276 -0.04 -9.10 12.15
CA ALA A 276 -0.33 -10.40 12.76
C ALA A 276 0.76 -11.43 12.45
N ASP A 277 1.16 -11.54 11.19
CA ASP A 277 2.20 -12.46 10.72
C ASP A 277 3.55 -12.18 11.40
N THR A 278 3.94 -10.91 11.44
CA THR A 278 5.15 -10.41 12.11
C THR A 278 5.17 -10.78 13.59
N LEU A 279 4.03 -10.67 14.25
CA LEU A 279 3.86 -10.98 15.67
C LEU A 279 3.59 -12.46 15.96
N ARG A 280 3.61 -13.32 14.93
CA ARG A 280 3.30 -14.75 14.97
C ARG A 280 1.90 -15.06 15.52
N ILE A 281 0.96 -14.17 15.27
CA ILE A 281 -0.46 -14.35 15.61
C ILE A 281 -1.13 -15.00 14.39
N PRO A 282 -1.82 -16.14 14.55
CA PRO A 282 -2.62 -16.73 13.48
C PRO A 282 -3.57 -15.68 12.88
N TRP A 283 -3.73 -15.69 11.55
CA TRP A 283 -4.60 -14.74 10.87
C TRP A 283 -5.38 -15.34 9.71
N ILE A 284 -6.57 -14.77 9.48
CA ILE A 284 -7.51 -15.13 8.41
C ILE A 284 -7.82 -13.87 7.60
N PRO A 285 -7.52 -13.84 6.29
CA PRO A 285 -7.95 -12.75 5.44
C PRO A 285 -9.45 -12.84 5.17
N VAL A 286 -10.12 -11.70 5.14
CA VAL A 286 -11.48 -11.57 4.62
C VAL A 286 -11.55 -10.46 3.59
N MET A 287 -12.51 -10.55 2.67
CA MET A 287 -12.76 -9.53 1.67
C MET A 287 -14.25 -9.20 1.69
N ILE A 288 -14.55 -7.96 2.05
CA ILE A 288 -15.90 -7.46 2.29
C ILE A 288 -16.22 -6.40 1.25
N SER A 289 -15.32 -5.45 1.05
CA SER A 289 -15.43 -4.38 0.06
C SER A 289 -14.69 -4.73 -1.24
N PRO A 290 -15.31 -4.47 -2.41
CA PRO A 290 -14.62 -4.61 -3.70
C PRO A 290 -13.49 -3.58 -3.88
N GLU A 291 -13.38 -2.59 -2.99
CA GLU A 291 -12.34 -1.56 -3.04
C GLU A 291 -11.00 -2.02 -2.47
N VAL A 292 -10.95 -3.21 -1.86
CA VAL A 292 -9.71 -3.84 -1.42
C VAL A 292 -8.91 -4.29 -2.64
N SER A 293 -7.69 -3.77 -2.76
CA SER A 293 -6.81 -4.14 -3.88
C SER A 293 -6.28 -5.56 -3.72
N ILE A 294 -6.80 -6.49 -4.52
CA ILE A 294 -6.27 -7.86 -4.66
C ILE A 294 -4.80 -7.84 -5.09
N PHE A 295 -4.39 -6.86 -5.90
CA PHE A 295 -3.00 -6.71 -6.33
C PHE A 295 -2.07 -6.59 -5.12
N LYS A 296 -2.39 -5.71 -4.17
CA LYS A 296 -1.57 -5.50 -2.96
C LYS A 296 -1.40 -6.80 -2.17
N TRP A 297 -2.50 -7.53 -1.98
CA TRP A 297 -2.50 -8.80 -1.26
C TRP A 297 -1.67 -9.88 -1.98
N ARG A 298 -1.83 -10.04 -3.30
CA ARG A 298 -1.06 -11.00 -4.10
C ARG A 298 0.42 -10.64 -4.23
N ASP A 299 0.72 -9.37 -4.11
CA ASP A 299 2.09 -8.87 -4.15
C ASP A 299 2.82 -9.17 -2.84
N TRP A 300 2.14 -9.13 -1.70
CA TRP A 300 2.76 -9.43 -0.40
C TRP A 300 2.77 -10.92 -0.01
N ALA A 301 1.69 -11.66 -0.29
CA ALA A 301 1.45 -13.01 0.25
C ALA A 301 2.14 -14.16 -0.48
#